data_AF-A0A832THF7-F1
#
_entry.id   AF-A0A832THF7-F1
#
_cell.length_a   1.000
_cell.length_b   1.000
_cell.length_c   1.000
_cell.angle_alpha   90.00
_cell.angle_beta   90.00
_cell.angle_gamma   90.00
#
_symmetry.space_group_name_H-M   'P 1'
#
loop_
_entity.id
_entity.type
_entity.pdbx_description
1 polymer ?
#
loop_
_entity_poly.entity_id
_entity_poly.type
_entity_poly.pdbx_seq_one_letter_code
_entity_poly.pdbx_strand_id
1 'polypeptide(L)'
;MYVLMCPCILHPELRARGITRGTDLQAFGKAIERCRMFEIEIVPLPCPETLYLGSDRDPGTFLDRLNTTEFSRLIDQLEEEVRKVITTRGRPLCCIGVNSSPTCGVDTTYYGADHAGPSRRPGKGVFLDRFPDLPMIDVLTFACFRIYLAAPLFSTAERR
;
A
#
# COMPACT_ATOMS: atom_id res chain seq x y z
N MET A 1 7.51 8.95 -15.61
CA MET A 1 6.33 8.88 -14.70
C MET A 1 6.57 7.75 -13.72
N TYR A 2 6.02 7.84 -12.51
CA TYR A 2 6.25 6.81 -11.51
C TYR A 2 5.03 6.56 -10.64
N VAL A 3 5.00 5.39 -10.02
CA VAL A 3 4.07 5.03 -8.95
C VAL A 3 4.84 4.81 -7.66
N LEU A 4 4.20 5.15 -6.54
CA LEU A 4 4.65 4.67 -5.24
C LEU A 4 4.04 3.28 -5.01
N MET A 5 4.81 2.32 -4.51
CA MET A 5 4.32 0.95 -4.34
C MET A 5 4.70 0.42 -2.96
N CYS A 6 3.74 -0.13 -2.23
CA CYS A 6 4.02 -0.83 -0.98
C CYS A 6 5.03 -1.96 -1.25
N PRO A 7 6.11 -2.05 -0.46
CA PRO A 7 7.25 -2.89 -0.80
C PRO A 7 6.92 -4.37 -0.74
N CYS A 8 5.87 -4.77 -0.01
CA CYS A 8 5.39 -6.14 0.04
C CYS A 8 4.81 -6.66 -1.29
N ILE A 9 4.54 -5.78 -2.25
CA ILE A 9 4.16 -6.16 -3.62
C ILE A 9 5.39 -6.65 -4.38
N LEU A 10 6.55 -6.03 -4.16
CA LEU A 10 7.84 -6.42 -4.74
C LEU A 10 8.48 -7.59 -3.97
N HIS A 11 8.29 -7.59 -2.65
CA HIS A 11 8.92 -8.48 -1.69
C HIS A 11 7.86 -9.10 -0.76
N PRO A 12 7.11 -10.12 -1.22
CA PRO A 12 6.00 -10.71 -0.47
C PRO A 12 6.37 -11.23 0.91
N GLU A 13 7.65 -11.56 1.14
CA GLU A 13 8.24 -11.96 2.41
C GLU A 13 8.19 -10.87 3.49
N LEU A 14 7.93 -9.61 3.13
CA LEU A 14 7.74 -8.52 4.10
C LEU A 14 6.36 -8.57 4.78
N ARG A 15 5.42 -9.36 4.26
CA ARG A 15 4.10 -9.55 4.89
C ARG A 15 4.21 -10.44 6.13
N ALA A 16 3.32 -10.25 7.09
CA ALA A 16 3.24 -11.11 8.27
C ALA A 16 3.07 -12.59 7.88
N ARG A 17 3.49 -13.51 8.77
CA ARG A 17 3.45 -14.94 8.49
C ARG A 17 2.04 -15.42 8.14
N GLY A 18 1.95 -16.29 7.13
CA GLY A 18 0.73 -17.04 6.80
C GLY A 18 -0.40 -16.25 6.13
N ILE A 19 -0.22 -14.96 5.80
CA ILE A 19 -1.30 -14.15 5.18
C ILE A 19 -1.20 -14.03 3.66
N THR A 20 -0.04 -14.33 3.07
CA THR A 20 0.17 -14.23 1.62
C THR A 20 -0.40 -15.46 0.92
N ARG A 21 -1.38 -15.25 0.05
CA ARG A 21 -2.02 -16.32 -0.75
C ARG A 21 -1.47 -16.35 -2.17
N GLY A 22 -1.65 -17.48 -2.86
CA GLY A 22 -1.26 -17.59 -4.28
C GLY A 22 -1.94 -16.57 -5.19
N THR A 23 -3.18 -16.18 -4.89
CA THR A 23 -3.89 -15.11 -5.60
C THR A 23 -3.23 -13.74 -5.42
N ASP A 24 -2.68 -13.47 -4.23
CA ASP A 24 -1.97 -12.22 -3.95
C ASP A 24 -0.69 -12.15 -4.79
N LEU A 25 0.09 -13.23 -4.82
CA LEU A 25 1.32 -13.32 -5.60
C LEU A 25 1.08 -13.09 -7.09
N GLN A 26 -0.01 -13.66 -7.63
CA GLN A 26 -0.40 -13.41 -9.02
C GLN A 26 -0.77 -11.96 -9.27
N ALA A 27 -1.50 -11.31 -8.36
CA ALA A 27 -1.84 -9.90 -8.49
C ALA A 27 -0.61 -9.00 -8.39
N PHE A 28 0.32 -9.31 -7.48
CA PHE A 28 1.57 -8.57 -7.33
C PHE A 28 2.41 -8.65 -8.61
N GLY A 29 2.59 -9.86 -9.16
CA GLY A 29 3.28 -10.07 -10.42
C GLY A 29 2.64 -9.30 -11.58
N LYS A 30 1.31 -9.30 -11.68
CA LYS A 30 0.57 -8.52 -12.70
C LYS A 30 0.78 -7.01 -12.54
N ALA A 31 0.77 -6.50 -11.31
CA ALA A 31 0.99 -5.08 -11.04
C ALA A 31 2.41 -4.64 -11.47
N ILE A 32 3.42 -5.44 -11.14
CA ILE A 32 4.82 -5.19 -11.53
C ILE A 32 4.97 -5.26 -13.05
N GLU A 33 4.44 -6.32 -13.67
CA GLU A 33 4.50 -6.53 -15.11
C GLU A 33 3.81 -5.40 -15.88
N ARG A 34 2.69 -4.88 -15.35
CA ARG A 34 2.02 -3.70 -15.93
C ARG A 34 2.95 -2.48 -15.91
N CYS A 35 3.57 -2.17 -14.77
CA CYS A 35 4.48 -1.03 -14.68
C CYS A 35 5.65 -1.20 -15.66
N ARG A 36 6.20 -2.41 -15.78
CA ARG A 36 7.26 -2.74 -16.74
C ARG A 36 6.81 -2.53 -18.19
N MET A 37 5.65 -3.05 -18.57
CA MET A 37 5.11 -2.99 -19.94
C MET A 37 4.88 -1.55 -20.42
N PHE A 38 4.55 -0.64 -19.51
CA PHE A 38 4.29 0.77 -19.80
C PHE A 38 5.44 1.71 -19.45
N GLU A 39 6.60 1.17 -19.09
CA GLU A 39 7.78 1.97 -18.69
C GLU A 39 7.46 2.96 -17.55
N ILE A 40 6.56 2.54 -16.64
CA ILE A 40 6.24 3.27 -15.42
C ILE A 40 7.22 2.83 -14.35
N GLU A 41 8.00 3.78 -13.84
CA GLU A 41 8.95 3.52 -12.76
C GLU A 41 8.20 3.14 -11.47
N ILE A 42 8.65 2.08 -10.81
CA ILE A 42 8.18 1.71 -9.48
C ILE A 42 9.15 2.31 -8.46
N VAL A 43 8.64 3.20 -7.60
CA VAL A 43 9.37 3.70 -6.44
C VAL A 43 8.82 3.02 -5.19
N PRO A 44 9.59 2.12 -4.54
CA PRO A 44 9.11 1.42 -3.37
C PRO A 44 8.91 2.38 -2.19
N LEU A 45 7.79 2.22 -1.50
CA LEU A 45 7.55 2.83 -0.19
C LEU A 45 8.35 2.10 0.90
N PRO A 46 8.61 2.75 2.05
CA PRO A 46 9.04 2.02 3.24
C PRO A 46 7.92 1.10 3.76
N CYS A 47 8.29 0.06 4.51
CA CYS A 47 7.34 -0.80 5.21
C CYS A 47 7.34 -0.45 6.70
N PRO A 48 6.37 0.33 7.22
CA PRO A 48 6.36 0.70 8.64
C PRO A 48 6.30 -0.52 9.56
N GLU A 49 5.47 -1.51 9.21
CA GLU A 49 5.32 -2.73 10.02
C GLU A 49 6.64 -3.52 10.11
N THR A 50 7.35 -3.70 8.99
CA THR A 50 8.63 -4.43 9.00
C THR A 50 9.72 -3.66 9.71
N LEU A 51 9.79 -2.34 9.52
CA LEU A 51 10.78 -1.50 10.19
C LEU A 51 10.58 -1.48 11.71
N TYR A 52 9.35 -1.61 12.18
CA TYR A 52 9.03 -1.61 13.61
C TYR A 52 9.05 -2.99 14.27
N LEU A 53 8.44 -4.01 13.64
CA LEU A 53 8.24 -5.34 14.22
C LEU A 53 9.20 -6.40 13.66
N GLY A 54 9.94 -6.10 12.60
CA GLY A 54 10.72 -7.07 11.83
C GLY A 54 9.93 -7.78 10.73
N SER A 55 10.65 -8.52 9.88
CA SER A 55 10.06 -9.29 8.78
C SER A 55 9.31 -10.54 9.27
N ASP A 56 9.79 -11.18 10.33
CA ASP A 56 9.23 -12.40 10.88
C ASP A 56 8.24 -12.13 12.03
N ARG A 57 7.05 -11.63 11.68
CA ARG A 57 6.00 -11.25 12.64
C ARG A 57 4.69 -11.97 12.39
N ASP A 58 3.94 -12.20 13.47
CA ASP A 58 2.55 -12.65 13.36
C ASP A 58 1.63 -11.52 12.88
N PRO A 59 0.49 -11.85 12.25
CA PRO A 59 -0.52 -10.87 11.91
C PRO A 59 -1.03 -10.15 13.17
N GLY A 60 -1.46 -8.90 13.02
CA GLY A 60 -2.06 -8.15 14.12
C GLY A 60 -2.73 -6.87 13.65
N THR A 61 -3.44 -6.24 14.57
CA THR A 61 -4.17 -5.00 14.32
C THR A 61 -3.35 -3.79 14.75
N PHE A 62 -3.72 -2.59 14.29
CA PHE A 62 -3.04 -1.37 14.71
C PHE A 62 -3.08 -1.18 16.23
N LEU A 63 -4.26 -1.24 16.86
CA LEU A 63 -4.43 -1.02 18.30
C LEU A 63 -3.66 -2.01 19.17
N ASP A 64 -3.56 -3.26 18.73
CA ASP A 64 -2.90 -4.33 19.48
C ASP A 64 -1.36 -4.25 19.38
N ARG A 65 -0.82 -3.93 18.19
CA ARG A 65 0.62 -4.10 17.93
C ARG A 65 1.39 -2.83 17.59
N LEU A 66 0.69 -1.77 17.19
CA LEU A 66 1.29 -0.60 16.53
C LEU A 66 0.85 0.73 17.14
N ASN A 67 -0.16 0.75 18.01
CA ASN A 67 -0.64 1.98 18.65
C ASN A 67 0.27 2.39 19.82
N THR A 68 1.52 2.72 19.49
CA THR A 68 2.54 3.17 20.44
C THR A 68 3.08 4.53 20.00
N THR A 69 3.71 5.23 20.94
CA THR A 69 4.33 6.54 20.65
C THR A 69 5.54 6.34 19.72
N GLU A 70 6.27 5.26 19.90
CA GLU A 70 7.44 4.88 19.11
C GLU A 70 7.05 4.64 17.65
N PHE A 71 5.97 3.90 17.42
CA PHE A 71 5.47 3.64 16.08
C PHE A 71 4.93 4.91 15.41
N SER A 72 4.25 5.78 16.18
CA SER A 72 3.77 7.07 15.66
C SER A 72 4.92 7.95 15.17
N ARG A 73 6.02 8.04 15.94
CA ARG A 73 7.23 8.77 15.51
C ARG A 73 7.86 8.18 14.26
N LEU A 74 7.88 6.84 14.15
CA LEU A 74 8.35 6.18 12.93
C LEU A 74 7.49 6.58 11.73
N ILE A 75 6.17 6.57 11.87
CA ILE A 75 5.24 6.99 10.80
C ILE A 75 5.52 8.43 10.36
N ASP A 76 5.75 9.35 11.29
CA ASP A 76 6.05 10.76 10.98
C ASP A 76 7.36 10.88 10.18
N GLN A 77 8.41 10.15 10.59
CA GLN A 77 9.68 10.12 9.85
C GLN A 77 9.50 9.56 8.43
N LEU A 78 8.79 8.44 8.28
CA LEU A 78 8.57 7.81 6.98
C LEU A 78 7.71 8.69 6.07
N GLU A 79 6.76 9.43 6.63
CA GLU A 79 5.97 10.41 5.89
C GLU A 79 6.89 11.48 5.29
N GLU A 80 7.78 12.06 6.08
CA GLU A 80 8.74 13.07 5.60
C GLU A 80 9.63 12.54 4.48
N GLU A 81 10.14 11.31 4.62
CA GLU A 81 10.99 10.67 3.61
C GLU A 81 10.24 10.52 2.28
N VAL A 82 9.01 10.03 2.31
CA VAL A 82 8.18 9.88 1.10
C VAL A 82 7.82 11.25 0.51
N ARG A 83 7.50 12.26 1.34
CA ARG A 83 7.24 13.62 0.87
C ARG A 83 8.46 14.26 0.22
N LYS A 84 9.67 13.98 0.70
CA LYS A 84 10.93 14.40 0.04
C LYS A 84 11.07 13.78 -1.34
N VAL A 85 10.77 12.49 -1.50
CA VAL A 85 10.73 11.82 -2.80
C VAL A 85 9.74 12.51 -3.75
N ILE A 86 8.52 12.77 -3.30
CA ILE A 86 7.48 13.44 -4.09
C ILE A 86 7.89 14.86 -4.48
N THR A 87 8.47 15.62 -3.55
CA THR A 87 8.94 16.99 -3.82
C THR A 87 10.06 17.00 -4.86
N THR A 88 10.95 16.00 -4.82
CA THR A 88 12.10 15.91 -5.72
C THR A 88 11.71 15.41 -7.12
N ARG A 89 10.79 14.44 -7.20
CA ARG A 89 10.42 13.76 -8.44
C ARG A 89 9.14 14.29 -9.08
N GLY A 90 8.44 15.18 -8.40
CA GLY A 90 7.08 15.59 -8.74
C GLY A 90 6.02 14.58 -8.28
N ARG A 91 4.76 14.89 -8.56
CA ARG A 91 3.61 14.08 -8.11
C ARG A 91 3.59 12.70 -8.79
N PRO A 92 3.42 11.59 -8.03
CA PRO A 92 3.27 10.26 -8.62
C PRO A 92 1.93 10.12 -9.34
N LEU A 93 1.83 9.15 -10.26
CA LEU A 93 0.56 8.80 -10.90
C LEU A 93 -0.46 8.29 -9.87
N CYS A 94 0.00 7.41 -8.99
CA CYS A 94 -0.76 6.89 -7.85
C CYS A 94 0.19 6.25 -6.84
N CYS A 95 -0.39 5.88 -5.70
CA CYS A 95 0.21 5.03 -4.70
C CYS A 95 -0.55 3.70 -4.63
N ILE A 96 0.18 2.59 -4.71
CA ILE A 96 -0.35 1.24 -4.78
C ILE A 96 -0.17 0.56 -3.42
N GLY A 97 -1.28 0.32 -2.74
CA GLY A 97 -1.34 -0.31 -1.42
C GLY A 97 -1.92 -1.71 -1.43
N VAL A 98 -2.04 -2.31 -0.24
CA VAL A 98 -2.59 -3.67 -0.05
C VAL A 98 -3.69 -3.62 0.99
N ASN A 99 -4.91 -3.90 0.55
CA ASN A 99 -6.08 -3.89 1.42
C ASN A 99 -5.92 -4.78 2.66
N SER A 100 -6.58 -4.35 3.72
CA SER A 100 -6.56 -4.95 5.06
C SER A 100 -5.22 -4.83 5.82
N SER A 101 -4.17 -4.22 5.28
CA SER A 101 -3.01 -3.88 6.14
C SER A 101 -3.37 -2.78 7.15
N PRO A 102 -2.91 -2.87 8.41
CA PRO A 102 -3.07 -1.82 9.40
C PRO A 102 -2.38 -0.50 9.00
N THR A 103 -1.31 -0.56 8.20
CA THR A 103 -0.54 0.62 7.77
C THR A 103 -0.79 0.99 6.31
N CYS A 104 -0.90 -0.01 5.45
CA CYS A 104 -0.90 0.12 3.99
C CYS A 104 -2.25 -0.23 3.33
N GLY A 105 -3.31 -0.38 4.12
CA GLY A 105 -4.68 -0.55 3.61
C GLY A 105 -5.11 0.65 2.75
N VAL A 106 -5.87 0.39 1.68
CA VAL A 106 -6.38 1.43 0.77
C VAL A 106 -7.86 1.69 1.04
N ASP A 107 -8.70 0.68 0.82
CA ASP A 107 -10.14 0.75 1.03
C ASP A 107 -10.54 0.13 2.38
N THR A 108 -9.72 -0.79 2.91
CA THR A 108 -9.96 -1.46 4.19
C THR A 108 -8.68 -1.60 4.99
N THR A 109 -8.81 -1.59 6.32
CA THR A 109 -7.69 -1.73 7.27
C THR A 109 -8.08 -2.55 8.50
N TYR A 110 -7.12 -3.31 9.06
CA TYR A 110 -7.25 -3.98 10.36
C TYR A 110 -6.78 -3.05 11.49
N TYR A 111 -7.65 -2.13 11.91
CA TYR A 111 -7.32 -1.18 12.97
C TYR A 111 -7.35 -1.81 14.37
N GLY A 112 -8.26 -2.74 14.62
CA GLY A 112 -8.47 -3.33 15.95
C GLY A 112 -9.87 -3.04 16.50
N ALA A 113 -10.36 -3.91 17.39
CA ALA A 113 -11.65 -3.73 18.01
C ALA A 113 -11.55 -2.61 19.05
N ASP A 114 -12.32 -1.54 18.83
CA ASP A 114 -12.48 -0.41 19.75
C ASP A 114 -13.99 -0.15 19.93
N HIS A 115 -14.33 0.92 20.65
CA HIS A 115 -15.72 1.36 20.79
C HIS A 115 -16.35 1.83 19.45
N ALA A 116 -15.56 1.98 18.38
CA ALA A 116 -15.99 2.53 17.10
C ALA A 116 -16.27 1.45 16.03
N GLY A 117 -15.95 0.17 16.27
CA GLY A 117 -16.40 -0.90 15.38
C GLY A 117 -15.57 -2.18 15.34
N PRO A 118 -15.81 -3.03 14.32
CA PRO A 118 -15.10 -4.31 14.16
C PRO A 118 -13.61 -4.09 13.84
N SER A 119 -12.78 -5.10 14.16
CA SER A 119 -11.33 -5.03 13.95
C SER A 119 -10.91 -4.69 12.53
N ARG A 120 -11.72 -5.06 11.52
CA ARG A 120 -11.56 -4.68 10.12
C ARG A 120 -12.61 -3.64 9.76
N ARG A 121 -12.18 -2.50 9.21
CA ARG A 121 -13.10 -1.41 8.84
C ARG A 121 -12.74 -0.76 7.50
N PRO A 122 -13.70 -0.06 6.86
CA PRO A 122 -13.41 0.77 5.69
C PRO A 122 -12.41 1.89 6.04
N GLY A 123 -11.59 2.26 5.07
CA GLY A 123 -10.61 3.33 5.18
C GLY A 123 -9.16 2.86 4.97
N LYS A 124 -8.27 3.84 4.95
CA LYS A 124 -6.83 3.63 4.75
C LYS A 124 -6.17 3.12 6.03
N GLY A 125 -5.07 2.40 5.86
CA GLY A 125 -4.15 2.13 6.96
C GLY A 125 -3.45 3.41 7.42
N VAL A 126 -2.97 3.42 8.65
CA VAL A 126 -2.49 4.64 9.33
C VAL A 126 -1.32 5.34 8.61
N PHE A 127 -0.53 4.62 7.82
CA PHE A 127 0.55 5.21 7.04
C PHE A 127 0.04 5.83 5.74
N LEU A 128 -0.77 5.11 4.96
CA LEU A 128 -1.33 5.66 3.72
C LEU A 128 -2.33 6.78 3.97
N ASP A 129 -2.95 6.83 5.14
CA ASP A 129 -3.83 7.94 5.52
C ASP A 129 -3.09 9.29 5.65
N ARG A 130 -1.77 9.26 5.81
CA ARG A 130 -0.91 10.47 5.80
C ARG A 130 -0.86 11.19 4.45
N PHE A 131 -1.27 10.54 3.36
CA PHE A 131 -1.20 11.11 2.02
C PHE A 131 -2.61 11.25 1.41
N PRO A 132 -3.50 12.06 2.01
CA PRO A 132 -4.89 12.19 1.55
C PRO A 132 -4.99 12.82 0.16
N ASP A 133 -3.94 13.54 -0.26
CA ASP A 133 -3.86 14.22 -1.54
C ASP A 133 -3.46 13.30 -2.70
N LEU A 134 -3.00 12.07 -2.46
CA LEU A 134 -2.55 11.15 -3.51
C LEU A 134 -3.66 10.16 -3.93
N PRO A 135 -3.74 9.79 -5.22
CA PRO A 135 -4.60 8.70 -5.66
C PRO A 135 -4.10 7.37 -5.08
N MET A 136 -4.91 6.72 -4.25
CA MET A 136 -4.62 5.40 -3.71
C MET A 136 -5.33 4.32 -4.50
N ILE A 137 -4.63 3.24 -4.86
CA ILE A 137 -5.21 2.11 -5.59
C ILE A 137 -4.78 0.82 -4.89
N ASP A 138 -5.73 -0.04 -4.55
CA ASP A 138 -5.43 -1.39 -4.06
C ASP A 138 -4.81 -2.23 -5.18
N VAL A 139 -3.79 -3.02 -4.84
CA VAL A 139 -3.05 -3.84 -5.81
C VAL A 139 -3.93 -4.83 -6.57
N LEU A 140 -4.97 -5.40 -5.97
CA LEU A 140 -5.89 -6.30 -6.68
C LEU A 140 -6.65 -5.53 -7.76
N THR A 141 -7.11 -4.33 -7.41
CA THR A 141 -7.75 -3.43 -8.37
C THR A 141 -6.77 -3.06 -9.47
N PHE A 142 -5.56 -2.59 -9.12
CA PHE A 142 -4.50 -2.18 -10.07
C PHE A 142 -4.14 -3.31 -11.05
N ALA A 143 -4.04 -4.55 -10.56
CA ALA A 143 -3.72 -5.73 -11.35
C ALA A 143 -4.81 -6.14 -12.35
N CYS A 144 -6.05 -5.69 -12.14
CA CYS A 144 -7.20 -6.00 -13.00
C CYS A 144 -7.40 -5.01 -14.16
N PHE A 145 -6.82 -3.82 -14.11
CA PHE A 145 -6.97 -2.84 -15.19
C PHE A 145 -6.42 -3.40 -16.50
N ARG A 146 -7.20 -3.35 -17.58
CA ARG A 146 -6.70 -3.66 -18.93
C ARG A 146 -6.19 -2.38 -19.60
N ILE A 147 -5.29 -2.54 -20.57
CA ILE A 147 -4.82 -1.43 -21.39
C ILE A 147 -5.94 -1.06 -22.35
N TYR A 148 -6.56 0.12 -22.17
CA TYR A 148 -7.50 0.64 -23.16
C TYR A 148 -6.84 1.83 -23.85
N LEU A 149 -6.25 1.59 -25.03
CA LEU A 149 -5.44 2.58 -25.77
C LEU A 149 -6.21 3.86 -26.18
N ALA A 150 -7.53 3.89 -25.99
CA ALA A 150 -8.39 5.03 -26.30
C ALA A 150 -8.70 5.92 -25.08
N ALA A 151 -8.18 5.63 -23.89
CA ALA A 151 -8.46 6.39 -22.67
C ALA A 151 -7.17 6.71 -21.89
N PRO A 152 -7.17 7.77 -21.05
CA PRO A 152 -6.08 8.00 -20.11
C PRO A 152 -5.86 6.77 -19.21
N LEU A 153 -4.59 6.44 -18.97
CA LEU A 153 -4.19 5.36 -18.08
C LEU A 153 -4.86 5.53 -16.71
N PHE A 154 -5.39 4.43 -16.15
CA PHE A 154 -6.04 4.37 -14.83
C PHE A 154 -7.40 5.10 -14.73
N SER A 155 -8.10 5.27 -15.85
CA SER A 155 -9.47 5.78 -15.87
C SER A 155 -10.52 4.70 -15.60
N THR A 156 -11.77 5.11 -15.33
CA THR A 156 -12.90 4.17 -15.18
C THR A 156 -13.13 3.32 -16.44
N ALA A 157 -12.73 3.83 -17.62
CA ALA A 157 -12.81 3.10 -18.89
C ALA A 157 -11.98 1.81 -18.90
N GLU A 158 -10.97 1.70 -18.02
CA GLU A 158 -10.11 0.53 -17.91
C GLU A 158 -10.59 -0.50 -16.85
N ARG A 159 -11.66 -0.21 -16.09
CA ARG A 159 -12.24 -1.12 -15.07
C ARG A 159 -13.31 -2.02 -15.69
N ARG A 160 -13.08 -3.35 -15.75
CA ARG A 160 -14.11 -4.37 -16.00
C ARG A 160 -13.87 -5.59 -15.14
#